data_AF-A0A5N3S2K5-F1
#
_entry.id   AF-A0A5N3S2K5-F1
#
_cell.length_a   1.000
_cell.length_b   1.000
_cell.length_c   1.000
_cell.angle_alpha   90.00
_cell.angle_beta   90.00
_cell.angle_gamma   90.00
#
_symmetry.space_group_name_H-M   'P 1'
#
loop_
_entity.id
_entity.type
_entity.pdbx_description
1 polymer ?
#
loop_
_entity_poly.entity_id
_entity_poly.type
_entity_poly.pdbx_seq_one_letter_code
_entity_poly.pdbx_strand_id
1 'polypeptide(L)'
;MKRLNAIKVISLTVISGLFGNNANVYADNIISIPAKKAVVVSQKNTHPRVCYYDDKAYSLGAVLEISGVVIQCAEQNDFETNGALSWKTLEKKTSNRLVLIDRVGRVIVRLNVFSVQR
;
A
#
# COMPACT_ATOMS: atom_id res chain seq x y z
N MET A 1 79.33 27.68 -30.79
CA MET A 1 78.35 27.23 -31.81
C MET A 1 78.46 25.73 -31.98
N LYS A 2 77.40 24.98 -31.66
CA LYS A 2 77.01 23.67 -32.23
C LYS A 2 75.70 23.26 -31.54
N ARG A 3 74.58 23.54 -32.19
CA ARG A 3 73.30 22.91 -31.86
C ARG A 3 73.38 21.48 -32.36
N LEU A 4 72.90 20.51 -31.60
CA LEU A 4 72.32 19.27 -32.11
C LEU A 4 71.33 18.75 -31.08
N ASN A 5 70.06 18.77 -31.47
CA ASN A 5 68.94 18.16 -30.79
C ASN A 5 68.75 16.80 -31.46
N ALA A 6 68.82 15.70 -30.71
CA ALA A 6 68.53 14.37 -31.22
C ALA A 6 67.72 13.59 -30.16
N ILE A 7 66.42 13.72 -30.36
CA ILE A 7 65.29 12.90 -29.93
C ILE A 7 65.62 11.42 -29.61
N LYS A 8 64.92 10.90 -28.57
CA LYS A 8 64.58 9.47 -28.29
C LYS A 8 65.77 8.62 -27.80
N VAL A 9 65.72 7.79 -26.76
CA VAL A 9 64.69 7.04 -26.01
C VAL A 9 65.44 6.62 -24.71
N ILE A 10 64.88 6.59 -23.50
CA ILE A 10 64.48 5.34 -22.82
C ILE A 10 64.18 5.70 -21.35
N SER A 11 62.92 5.42 -21.01
CA SER A 11 62.35 5.15 -19.69
C SER A 11 63.33 4.78 -18.58
N LEU A 12 63.21 5.40 -17.41
CA LEU A 12 63.33 4.67 -16.15
C LEU A 12 62.37 5.30 -15.11
N THR A 13 61.54 4.42 -14.57
CA THR A 13 60.36 4.61 -13.73
C THR A 13 60.63 5.32 -12.40
N VAL A 14 59.76 6.27 -12.01
CA VAL A 14 59.74 6.88 -10.68
C VAL A 14 59.15 5.88 -9.67
N ILE A 15 59.99 5.42 -8.75
CA ILE A 15 59.61 4.60 -7.60
C ILE A 15 58.81 5.49 -6.64
N SER A 16 57.49 5.36 -6.65
CA SER A 16 56.63 5.95 -5.62
C SER A 16 56.33 4.86 -4.59
N GLY A 17 56.88 5.02 -3.39
CA GLY A 17 56.79 4.07 -2.30
C GLY A 17 55.36 3.72 -1.90
N LEU A 18 55.19 2.45 -1.54
CA LEU A 18 54.00 1.91 -0.90
C LEU A 18 53.81 2.54 0.49
N PHE A 19 52.78 3.37 0.65
CA PHE A 19 52.16 3.60 1.96
C PHE A 19 50.90 2.73 2.03
N GLY A 20 51.04 1.56 2.68
CA GLY A 20 49.91 0.69 2.97
C GLY A 20 49.06 1.28 4.10
N ASN A 21 47.81 1.64 3.80
CA ASN A 21 46.82 1.99 4.81
C ASN A 21 46.04 0.73 5.19
N ASN A 22 46.16 0.27 6.43
CA ASN A 22 45.33 -0.82 6.96
C ASN A 22 43.97 -0.26 7.41
N ALA A 23 43.07 -0.04 6.46
CA ALA A 23 41.67 0.22 6.79
C ALA A 23 40.97 -1.13 7.02
N ASN A 24 40.75 -1.48 8.29
CA ASN A 24 39.84 -2.56 8.65
C ASN A 24 38.42 -2.08 8.38
N VAL A 25 37.88 -2.40 7.20
CA VAL A 25 36.47 -2.21 6.88
C VAL A 25 35.69 -3.29 7.63
N TYR A 26 35.09 -2.92 8.76
CA TYR A 26 34.04 -3.74 9.36
C TYR A 26 32.83 -3.65 8.44
N ALA A 27 32.61 -4.70 7.65
CA ALA A 27 31.40 -4.85 6.86
C ALA A 27 30.23 -5.02 7.84
N ASP A 28 29.55 -3.91 8.14
CA ASP A 28 28.24 -3.97 8.75
C ASP A 28 27.30 -4.59 7.71
N ASN A 29 26.94 -5.86 7.92
CA ASN A 29 25.93 -6.51 7.10
C ASN A 29 24.58 -5.92 7.51
N ILE A 30 24.29 -4.69 7.07
CA ILE A 30 22.94 -4.17 7.06
C ILE A 30 22.17 -5.08 6.10
N ILE A 31 21.51 -6.09 6.65
CA ILE A 31 20.48 -6.85 5.95
C ILE A 31 19.37 -5.84 5.70
N SER A 32 19.47 -5.14 4.57
CA SER A 32 18.36 -4.39 4.01
C SER A 32 17.24 -5.40 3.87
N ILE A 33 16.25 -5.32 4.77
CA ILE A 33 15.00 -6.08 4.63
C ILE A 33 14.54 -5.77 3.22
N PRO A 34 14.54 -6.74 2.29
CA PRO A 34 14.18 -6.45 0.91
C PRO A 34 12.77 -5.89 0.99
N ALA A 35 12.64 -4.60 0.64
CA ALA A 35 11.42 -3.82 0.76
C ALA A 35 10.26 -4.73 0.39
N LYS A 36 9.47 -5.12 1.41
CA LYS A 36 8.45 -6.17 1.38
C LYS A 36 7.94 -6.29 -0.04
N LYS A 37 8.50 -7.22 -0.81
CA LYS A 37 8.12 -7.37 -2.20
C LYS A 37 6.68 -7.80 -2.10
N ALA A 38 5.75 -6.87 -2.32
CA ALA A 38 4.35 -7.20 -2.43
C ALA A 38 4.36 -8.28 -3.50
N VAL A 39 4.02 -9.51 -3.09
CA VAL A 39 3.81 -10.58 -4.03
C VAL A 39 2.59 -10.14 -4.81
N VAL A 40 2.82 -9.39 -5.89
CA VAL A 40 1.82 -9.15 -6.90
C VAL A 40 1.68 -10.50 -7.57
N VAL A 41 0.76 -11.31 -7.02
CA VAL A 41 0.25 -12.45 -7.74
C VAL A 41 -0.46 -11.83 -8.94
N SER A 42 0.26 -11.70 -10.04
CA SER A 42 -0.33 -11.48 -11.36
C SER A 42 -1.09 -12.76 -11.72
N GLN A 43 -2.20 -13.01 -11.02
CA GLN A 43 -3.21 -13.89 -11.53
C GLN A 43 -3.51 -13.35 -12.92
N LYS A 44 -3.39 -14.19 -13.95
CA LYS A 44 -3.88 -13.91 -15.30
C LYS A 44 -5.43 -13.84 -15.29
N ASN A 45 -6.01 -13.20 -14.30
CA ASN A 45 -7.39 -12.76 -14.33
C ASN A 45 -7.38 -11.58 -15.29
N THR A 46 -7.76 -11.88 -16.53
CA THR A 46 -7.88 -10.93 -17.64
C THR A 46 -8.83 -9.76 -17.35
N HIS A 47 -9.53 -9.79 -16.20
CA HIS A 47 -10.42 -8.74 -15.74
C HIS A 47 -9.96 -8.23 -14.36
N PRO A 48 -9.73 -6.91 -14.22
CA PRO A 48 -9.40 -6.31 -12.93
C PRO A 48 -10.56 -6.50 -11.94
N ARG A 49 -10.24 -6.82 -10.69
CA ARG A 49 -11.23 -6.89 -9.59
C ARG A 49 -11.60 -5.47 -9.16
N VAL A 50 -12.56 -4.89 -9.86
CA VAL A 50 -13.04 -3.51 -9.65
C VAL A 50 -14.55 -3.43 -9.83
N CYS A 51 -15.17 -2.45 -9.19
CA CYS A 51 -16.54 -2.04 -9.50
C CYS A 51 -16.50 -0.83 -10.44
N TYR A 52 -17.37 -0.81 -11.45
CA TYR A 52 -17.46 0.31 -12.39
C TYR A 52 -18.62 1.23 -12.03
N TYR A 53 -18.38 2.55 -12.09
CA TYR A 53 -19.40 3.58 -12.01
C TYR A 53 -18.90 4.84 -12.74
N ASP A 54 -19.73 5.46 -13.58
CA ASP A 54 -19.39 6.69 -14.33
C ASP A 54 -18.05 6.60 -15.08
N ASP A 55 -17.85 5.51 -15.82
CA ASP A 55 -16.61 5.19 -16.56
C ASP A 55 -15.34 5.13 -15.70
N LYS A 56 -15.47 5.02 -14.37
CA LYS A 56 -14.36 4.87 -13.42
C LYS A 56 -14.38 3.51 -12.76
N ALA A 57 -13.19 2.97 -12.56
CA ALA A 57 -12.95 1.74 -11.83
C ALA A 57 -12.62 2.03 -10.36
N TYR A 58 -13.31 1.34 -9.46
CA TYR A 58 -13.15 1.47 -8.02
C TYR A 58 -12.68 0.16 -7.41
N SER A 59 -11.70 0.22 -6.51
CA SER A 59 -11.17 -0.95 -5.81
C SER A 59 -12.08 -1.40 -4.67
N LEU A 60 -11.81 -2.61 -4.16
CA LEU A 60 -12.42 -3.12 -2.93
C LEU A 60 -12.38 -2.08 -1.81
N GLY A 61 -13.51 -1.89 -1.13
CA GLY A 61 -13.69 -0.97 -0.02
C GLY A 61 -14.09 0.45 -0.41
N ALA A 62 -14.05 0.83 -1.70
CA ALA A 62 -14.47 2.16 -2.15
C ALA A 62 -15.94 2.42 -1.84
N VAL A 63 -16.25 3.63 -1.37
CA VAL A 63 -17.61 4.05 -0.99
C VAL A 63 -18.06 5.22 -1.86
N LEU A 64 -19.27 5.14 -2.39
CA LEU A 64 -19.91 6.19 -3.18
C LEU A 64 -21.28 6.53 -2.58
N GLU A 65 -21.67 7.80 -2.68
CA GLU A 65 -23.03 8.24 -2.42
C GLU A 65 -23.66 8.67 -3.75
N ILE A 66 -24.69 7.95 -4.18
CA ILE A 66 -25.37 8.19 -5.45
C ILE A 66 -26.84 8.41 -5.14
N SER A 67 -27.34 9.60 -5.43
CA SER A 67 -28.76 9.95 -5.24
C SER A 67 -29.26 9.69 -3.80
N GLY A 68 -28.41 9.91 -2.79
CA GLY A 68 -28.73 9.69 -1.37
C GLY A 68 -28.64 8.24 -0.89
N VAL A 69 -28.18 7.31 -1.73
CA VAL A 69 -27.88 5.91 -1.35
C VAL A 69 -26.36 5.73 -1.28
N VAL A 70 -25.88 5.27 -0.13
CA VAL A 70 -24.47 4.94 0.06
C VAL A 70 -24.22 3.50 -0.35
N ILE A 71 -23.29 3.29 -1.27
CA ILE A 71 -22.86 1.98 -1.76
C ILE A 71 -21.37 1.78 -1.53
N GLN A 72 -20.97 0.53 -1.35
CA GLN A 72 -19.57 0.11 -1.20
C GLN A 72 -19.22 -0.96 -2.23
N CYS A 73 -18.06 -0.85 -2.86
CA CYS A 73 -17.50 -1.92 -3.67
C CYS A 73 -16.96 -3.02 -2.74
N ALA A 74 -17.62 -4.17 -2.72
CA ALA A 74 -17.35 -5.27 -1.80
C ALA A 74 -17.27 -6.61 -2.55
N GLU A 75 -16.84 -7.67 -1.87
CA GLU A 75 -16.90 -9.02 -2.43
C GLU A 75 -18.33 -9.37 -2.82
N GLN A 76 -18.53 -9.92 -4.02
CA GLN A 76 -19.85 -10.31 -4.48
C GLN A 76 -20.45 -11.42 -3.60
N ASN A 77 -19.61 -12.38 -3.20
CA ASN A 77 -19.97 -13.51 -2.34
C ASN A 77 -19.22 -13.43 -1.01
N ASP A 78 -19.91 -13.67 0.10
CA ASP A 78 -19.31 -13.56 1.44
C ASP A 78 -18.35 -14.71 1.77
N PHE A 79 -18.45 -15.82 1.02
CA PHE A 79 -17.59 -17.01 1.17
C PHE A 79 -16.39 -17.01 0.20
N GLU A 80 -16.36 -16.10 -0.79
CA GLU A 80 -15.32 -16.06 -1.82
C GLU A 80 -14.58 -14.72 -1.80
N THR A 81 -13.53 -14.65 -0.99
CA THR A 81 -12.69 -13.44 -0.85
C THR A 81 -11.89 -13.10 -2.12
N ASN A 82 -11.76 -14.06 -3.03
CA ASN A 82 -11.05 -13.92 -4.30
C ASN A 82 -11.97 -13.76 -5.52
N GLY A 83 -13.29 -13.69 -5.32
CA GLY A 83 -14.30 -13.61 -6.38
C GLY A 83 -14.46 -12.22 -7.00
N ALA A 84 -15.47 -12.04 -7.85
CA ALA A 84 -15.80 -10.73 -8.41
C ALA A 84 -16.18 -9.72 -7.31
N LEU A 85 -16.06 -8.41 -7.64
CA LEU A 85 -16.54 -7.34 -6.77
C LEU A 85 -17.88 -6.83 -7.31
N SER A 86 -18.75 -6.40 -6.39
CA SER A 86 -20.03 -5.77 -6.73
C SER A 86 -20.35 -4.62 -5.78
N TRP A 87 -21.24 -3.73 -6.23
CA TRP A 87 -21.78 -2.67 -5.38
C TRP A 87 -22.77 -3.26 -4.37
N LYS A 88 -22.49 -3.09 -3.08
CA LYS A 88 -23.39 -3.41 -1.98
C LYS A 88 -23.88 -2.13 -1.33
N THR A 89 -25.18 -2.02 -1.09
CA THR A 89 -25.76 -0.90 -0.35
C THR A 89 -25.33 -0.98 1.11
N LEU A 90 -24.80 0.12 1.63
CA LEU A 90 -24.58 0.25 3.06
C LEU A 90 -25.91 0.60 3.71
N GLU A 91 -26.62 -0.41 4.20
CA GLU A 91 -27.72 -0.15 5.11
C GLU A 91 -27.16 0.59 6.31
N LYS A 92 -27.68 1.80 6.55
CA LYS A 92 -27.47 2.47 7.83
C LYS A 92 -28.03 1.53 8.87
N LYS A 93 -27.16 0.81 9.58
CA LYS A 93 -27.54 0.09 10.81
C LYS A 93 -28.16 1.14 11.70
N THR A 94 -29.48 1.22 11.65
CA THR A 94 -30.26 1.96 12.63
C THR A 94 -29.99 1.18 13.89
N SER A 95 -29.03 1.66 14.68
CA SER A 95 -28.83 1.15 16.02
C SER A 95 -30.19 1.33 16.68
N ASN A 96 -30.92 0.22 16.83
CA ASN A 96 -32.21 0.19 17.51
C ASN A 96 -31.94 0.53 18.97
N ARG A 97 -31.78 1.82 19.23
CA ARG A 97 -31.58 2.34 20.57
C ARG A 97 -32.97 2.53 21.14
N LEU A 98 -33.37 1.61 22.01
CA LEU A 98 -34.58 1.81 22.78
C LEU A 98 -34.32 2.98 23.73
N VAL A 99 -35.06 4.07 23.53
CA VAL A 99 -35.02 5.25 24.39
C VAL A 99 -36.30 5.22 25.21
N LEU A 100 -36.17 5.04 26.52
CA LEU A 100 -37.30 5.24 27.42
C LEU A 100 -37.45 6.74 27.66
N ILE A 101 -38.63 7.27 27.35
CA ILE A 101 -38.96 8.70 27.45
C ILE A 101 -40.02 8.88 28.54
N ASP A 102 -39.90 9.93 29.37
CA ASP A 102 -40.95 10.29 30.33
C ASP A 102 -42.19 10.87 29.61
N ARG A 103 -43.29 11.07 30.35
CA ARG A 103 -44.50 11.72 29.81
C ARG A 103 -44.28 13.17 29.35
N VAL A 104 -43.12 13.74 29.63
CA VAL A 104 -42.73 15.13 29.34
C VAL A 104 -41.67 15.20 28.22
N GLY A 105 -41.32 14.07 27.57
CA GLY A 105 -40.39 14.03 26.45
C GLY A 105 -38.91 13.91 26.81
N ARG A 106 -38.54 13.74 28.08
CA ARG A 106 -37.13 13.61 28.52
C ARG A 106 -36.65 12.17 28.44
N VAL A 107 -35.41 11.99 27.97
CA VAL A 107 -34.74 10.69 27.91
C VAL A 107 -34.40 10.20 29.32
N ILE A 108 -35.06 9.13 29.76
CA ILE A 108 -34.82 8.51 31.07
C ILE A 108 -33.67 7.51 30.96
N VAL A 109 -33.68 6.64 29.93
CA VAL A 109 -32.67 5.58 29.76
C VAL A 109 -32.35 5.37 28.29
N ARG A 110 -31.07 5.12 27.99
CA ARG A 110 -30.58 4.69 26.67
C ARG A 110 -30.17 3.22 26.77
N LEU A 111 -30.93 2.33 26.14
CA LEU A 111 -30.56 0.91 26.06
C LEU A 111 -30.00 0.62 24.66
N ASN A 112 -28.77 0.10 24.61
CA ASN A 112 -28.18 -0.39 23.38
C ASN A 112 -28.67 -1.82 23.14
N VAL A 113 -29.61 -2.00 22.21
CA VAL A 113 -29.99 -3.33 21.75
C VAL A 113 -29.00 -3.72 20.64
N PHE A 114 -27.98 -4.50 20.99
CA PHE A 114 -27.11 -5.11 19.99
C PHE A 114 -27.92 -6.18 19.25
N SER A 115 -28.23 -5.91 17.99
CA SER A 115 -28.76 -6.94 17.10
C SER A 115 -27.62 -7.90 16.77
N VAL A 116 -27.69 -9.12 17.32
CA VAL A 116 -26.86 -10.24 16.88
C VAL A 116 -27.35 -10.61 15.48
N GLN A 117 -26.62 -10.18 14.45
CA GLN A 117 -26.84 -10.64 13.09
C GLN A 117 -26.24 -12.05 13.01
N ARG A 118 -27.08 -13.04 12.69
CA ARG A 118 -26.74 -14.45 12.58
C ARG A 118 -26.17 -14.75 11.19
#